data_AF-A0A957T4I1-F1
#
_entry.id   AF-A0A957T4I1-F1
#
_cell.length_a   1.000
_cell.length_b   1.000
_cell.length_c   1.000
_cell.angle_alpha   90.00
_cell.angle_beta   90.00
_cell.angle_gamma   90.00
#
_symmetry.space_group_name_H-M   'P 1'
#
loop_
_entity.id
_entity.type
_entity.pdbx_description
1 polymer ?
#
loop_
_entity_poly.entity_id
_entity_poly.type
_entity_poly.pdbx_seq_one_letter_code
_entity_poly.pdbx_strand_id
1 'polypeptide(L)'
;MSETRTLIDEAYEHALAIVRACAVEKGFRASALTAGYPQIWSRDSGVIFLGIAGTGDPVLIQAGRAALETMSAHQSRLGLIQLNVNPDTGYVSTENAGAADSNLWYVIGHYLHYQLTKDVDFLRTHWRTIDRAMLWLDYQDMNECGLLEIPEAGDWMDLMAVRYNVLYDNVLYYAAMLAFEEMRRVVNPGECGHTPHVDAAGVHERINLLMWIDRC
;
A
#
# COMPACT_ATOMS: atom_id res chain seq x y z
N MET A 1 23.16 30.50 5.72
CA MET A 1 22.49 29.19 5.93
C MET A 1 23.49 28.29 6.66
N SER A 2 23.05 27.44 7.60
CA SER A 2 23.98 26.50 8.26
C SER A 2 24.34 25.36 7.29
N GLU A 3 25.56 24.82 7.41
CA GLU A 3 26.07 23.75 6.55
C GLU A 3 25.12 22.53 6.47
N THR A 4 24.52 22.17 7.61
CA THR A 4 23.50 21.11 7.72
C THR A 4 22.25 21.38 6.89
N ARG A 5 21.80 22.64 6.80
CA ARG A 5 20.62 23.01 5.99
C ARG A 5 20.89 22.77 4.51
N THR A 6 22.11 23.06 4.06
CA THR A 6 22.58 22.79 2.69
C THR A 6 22.56 21.30 2.34
N LEU A 7 22.99 20.43 3.25
CA LEU A 7 22.99 18.97 3.01
C LEU A 7 21.58 18.37 2.95
N ILE A 8 20.65 18.88 3.76
CA ILE A 8 19.24 18.44 3.72
C ILE A 8 18.59 18.86 2.39
N ASP A 9 18.81 20.11 1.98
CA ASP A 9 18.28 20.63 0.72
C ASP A 9 18.85 19.86 -0.48
N GLU A 10 20.16 19.57 -0.48
CA GLU A 10 20.83 18.76 -1.51
C GLU A 10 20.29 17.32 -1.55
N ALA A 11 20.15 16.67 -0.39
CA ALA A 11 19.59 15.32 -0.31
C ALA A 11 18.15 15.26 -0.81
N TYR A 12 17.35 16.29 -0.52
CA TYR A 12 15.98 16.42 -1.02
C TYR A 12 15.92 16.52 -2.55
N GLU A 13 16.76 17.38 -3.15
CA GLU A 13 16.81 17.50 -4.62
C GLU A 13 17.25 16.19 -5.29
N HIS A 14 18.22 15.49 -4.73
CA HIS A 14 18.62 14.18 -5.23
C HIS A 14 17.52 13.12 -5.08
N ALA A 15 16.79 13.11 -3.97
CA ALA A 15 15.67 12.20 -3.77
C ALA A 15 14.56 12.45 -4.82
N LEU A 16 14.21 13.72 -5.06
CA LEU A 16 13.25 14.08 -6.10
C LEU A 16 13.71 13.68 -7.50
N ALA A 17 14.98 13.90 -7.82
CA ALA A 17 15.54 13.50 -9.12
C ALA A 17 15.41 12.00 -9.36
N ILE A 18 15.67 11.16 -8.34
CA ILE A 18 15.51 9.71 -8.42
C ILE A 18 14.04 9.33 -8.62
N VAL A 19 13.12 9.89 -7.81
CA VAL A 19 11.70 9.55 -7.92
C VAL A 19 11.13 9.95 -9.28
N ARG A 20 11.51 11.13 -9.81
CA ARG A 20 11.15 11.57 -11.17
C ARG A 20 11.70 10.62 -12.24
N ALA A 21 12.91 10.10 -12.06
CA ALA A 21 13.48 9.12 -12.99
C ALA A 21 12.82 7.74 -12.91
N CYS A 22 12.21 7.37 -11.78
CA CYS A 22 11.40 6.17 -11.63
C CYS A 22 9.99 6.32 -12.24
N ALA A 23 9.48 7.54 -12.37
CA ALA A 23 8.12 7.80 -12.82
C ALA A 23 7.92 7.45 -14.30
N VAL A 24 6.86 6.71 -14.59
CA VAL A 24 6.40 6.32 -15.93
C VAL A 24 4.88 6.48 -16.03
N GLU A 25 4.32 6.36 -17.23
CA GLU A 25 2.88 6.55 -17.47
C GLU A 25 1.99 5.69 -16.55
N LYS A 26 2.43 4.48 -16.21
CA LYS A 26 1.67 3.53 -15.39
C LYS A 26 1.95 3.61 -13.89
N GLY A 27 2.88 4.45 -13.43
CA GLY A 27 3.26 4.54 -12.01
C GLY A 27 4.75 4.75 -11.80
N PHE A 28 5.34 4.06 -10.83
CA PHE A 28 6.76 4.12 -10.54
C PHE A 28 7.42 2.78 -10.79
N ARG A 29 8.50 2.76 -11.58
CA ARG A 29 9.42 1.62 -11.58
C ARG A 29 10.14 1.56 -10.24
N ALA A 30 10.39 0.36 -9.73
CA ALA A 30 11.14 0.19 -8.48
C ALA A 30 12.61 0.67 -8.60
N SER A 31 13.15 0.80 -9.81
CA SER A 31 14.44 1.42 -10.05
C SER A 31 14.45 2.28 -11.32
N ALA A 32 15.15 3.41 -11.24
CA ALA A 32 15.44 4.28 -12.39
C ALA A 32 16.56 3.73 -13.31
N LEU A 33 17.28 2.69 -12.88
CA LEU A 33 18.38 2.12 -13.64
C LEU A 33 17.87 1.13 -14.70
N THR A 34 18.48 1.13 -15.88
CA THR A 34 18.14 0.18 -16.97
C THR A 34 18.33 -1.28 -16.57
N ALA A 35 19.35 -1.58 -15.76
CA ALA A 35 19.61 -2.91 -15.22
C ALA A 35 18.93 -3.17 -13.87
N GLY A 36 18.11 -2.22 -13.40
CA GLY A 36 17.38 -2.33 -12.15
C GLY A 36 16.08 -3.12 -12.28
N TYR A 37 15.14 -2.86 -11.39
CA TYR A 37 13.82 -3.48 -11.36
C TYR A 37 12.82 -2.66 -12.19
N PRO A 38 12.46 -3.09 -13.41
CA PRO A 38 11.61 -2.30 -14.30
C PRO A 38 10.13 -2.34 -13.91
N GLN A 39 9.72 -3.21 -12.98
CA GLN A 39 8.32 -3.42 -12.64
C GLN A 39 7.80 -2.30 -11.73
N ILE A 40 6.48 -2.11 -11.77
CA ILE A 40 5.74 -1.35 -10.76
C ILE A 40 5.41 -2.33 -9.65
N TRP A 41 5.95 -2.08 -8.47
CA TRP A 41 5.70 -2.87 -7.27
C TRP A 41 4.67 -2.17 -6.39
N SER A 42 3.70 -2.91 -5.86
CA SER A 42 2.61 -2.36 -5.05
C SER A 42 3.13 -1.66 -3.80
N ARG A 43 4.00 -2.34 -3.04
CA ARG A 43 4.63 -1.79 -1.84
C ARG A 43 5.48 -0.56 -2.17
N ASP A 44 6.39 -0.67 -3.13
CA ASP A 44 7.27 0.45 -3.49
C ASP A 44 6.47 1.66 -3.94
N SER A 45 5.40 1.45 -4.72
CA SER A 45 4.50 2.54 -5.13
C SER A 45 3.84 3.20 -3.94
N GLY A 46 3.37 2.43 -2.95
CA GLY A 46 2.80 2.97 -1.71
C GLY A 46 3.80 3.80 -0.91
N VAL A 47 5.02 3.30 -0.72
CA VAL A 47 6.08 3.99 0.03
C VAL A 47 6.56 5.25 -0.71
N ILE A 48 6.79 5.17 -2.02
CA ILE A 48 7.14 6.32 -2.85
C ILE A 48 6.02 7.36 -2.76
N PHE A 49 4.76 6.95 -2.90
CA PHE A 49 3.63 7.86 -2.88
C PHE A 49 3.51 8.60 -1.54
N LEU A 50 3.70 7.89 -0.42
CA LEU A 50 3.78 8.49 0.90
C LEU A 50 4.90 9.54 1.01
N GLY A 51 6.09 9.23 0.46
CA GLY A 51 7.22 10.14 0.45
C GLY A 51 6.96 11.42 -0.36
N ILE A 52 6.35 11.30 -1.54
CA ILE A 52 6.06 12.46 -2.40
C ILE A 52 4.85 13.29 -1.94
N ALA A 53 4.00 12.76 -1.05
CA ALA A 53 2.83 13.48 -0.54
C ALA A 53 3.18 14.85 0.04
N GLY A 54 4.35 14.96 0.69
CA GLY A 54 4.86 16.23 1.25
C GLY A 54 5.41 17.23 0.21
N THR A 55 5.55 16.83 -1.06
CA THR A 55 6.16 17.67 -2.10
C THR A 55 5.15 18.60 -2.79
N GLY A 56 3.88 18.19 -2.84
CA GLY A 56 2.86 18.87 -3.64
C GLY A 56 3.11 18.84 -5.16
N ASP A 57 4.06 18.05 -5.65
CA ASP A 57 4.38 17.97 -7.08
C ASP A 57 3.24 17.25 -7.84
N PRO A 58 2.47 17.96 -8.69
CA PRO A 58 1.30 17.38 -9.34
C PRO A 58 1.64 16.25 -10.32
N VAL A 59 2.85 16.26 -10.89
CA VAL A 59 3.30 15.20 -11.81
C VAL A 59 3.55 13.91 -11.03
N LEU A 60 4.20 14.02 -9.87
CA LEU A 60 4.45 12.86 -9.02
C LEU A 60 3.15 12.32 -8.40
N ILE A 61 2.23 13.21 -7.99
CA ILE A 61 0.90 12.79 -7.51
C ILE A 61 0.14 12.05 -8.61
N GLN A 62 0.21 12.53 -9.86
CA GLN A 62 -0.40 11.85 -11.00
C GLN A 62 0.23 10.47 -11.27
N ALA A 63 1.55 10.32 -11.08
CA ALA A 63 2.20 9.02 -11.16
C ALA A 63 1.75 8.08 -10.02
N GLY A 64 1.55 8.59 -8.81
CA GLY A 64 0.95 7.84 -7.70
C GLY A 64 -0.47 7.33 -8.02
N ARG A 65 -1.31 8.20 -8.61
CA ARG A 65 -2.63 7.82 -9.14
C ARG A 65 -2.53 6.71 -10.17
N ALA A 66 -1.63 6.84 -11.15
CA ALA A 66 -1.43 5.85 -12.19
C ALA A 66 -0.99 4.48 -11.64
N ALA A 67 -0.15 4.46 -10.59
CA ALA A 67 0.23 3.22 -9.92
C ALA A 67 -1.00 2.51 -9.31
N LEU A 68 -1.89 3.25 -8.64
CA LEU A 68 -3.14 2.72 -8.09
C LEU A 68 -4.08 2.19 -9.18
N GLU A 69 -4.20 2.89 -10.31
CA GLU A 69 -4.98 2.45 -11.47
C GLU A 69 -4.40 1.14 -12.03
N THR A 70 -3.07 1.06 -12.19
CA THR A 70 -2.38 -0.15 -12.67
C THR A 70 -2.62 -1.34 -11.74
N MET A 71 -2.51 -1.15 -10.42
CA MET A 71 -2.77 -2.23 -9.46
C MET A 71 -4.24 -2.65 -9.45
N SER A 72 -5.17 -1.70 -9.59
CA SER A 72 -6.60 -1.99 -9.71
C SER A 72 -6.91 -2.86 -10.94
N ALA A 73 -6.28 -2.55 -12.08
CA ALA A 73 -6.48 -3.26 -13.34
C ALA A 73 -5.97 -4.71 -13.31
N HIS A 74 -5.00 -5.02 -12.45
CA HIS A 74 -4.40 -6.36 -12.31
C HIS A 74 -4.86 -7.11 -11.05
N GLN A 75 -5.80 -6.55 -10.27
CA GLN A 75 -6.35 -7.22 -9.10
C GLN A 75 -6.92 -8.60 -9.49
N SER A 76 -6.54 -9.63 -8.72
CA SER A 76 -7.00 -10.99 -8.98
C SER A 76 -8.52 -11.13 -8.79
N ARG A 77 -9.08 -12.24 -9.29
CA ARG A 77 -10.49 -12.59 -9.06
C ARG A 77 -10.85 -12.74 -7.58
N LEU A 78 -9.89 -13.01 -6.70
CA LEU A 78 -10.14 -13.16 -5.25
C LEU A 78 -9.87 -11.87 -4.46
N GLY A 79 -9.37 -10.80 -5.10
CA GLY A 79 -9.11 -9.53 -4.43
C GLY A 79 -7.63 -9.26 -4.09
N LEU A 80 -6.74 -10.23 -4.34
CA LEU A 80 -5.29 -10.03 -4.24
C LEU A 80 -4.84 -8.91 -5.18
N ILE A 81 -4.15 -7.92 -4.62
CA ILE A 81 -3.35 -6.94 -5.35
C ILE A 81 -1.99 -7.58 -5.62
N GLN A 82 -1.56 -7.54 -6.88
CA GLN A 82 -0.33 -8.21 -7.29
C GLN A 82 0.89 -7.55 -6.66
N LEU A 83 1.92 -8.36 -6.39
CA LEU A 83 3.18 -7.85 -5.86
C LEU A 83 3.82 -6.84 -6.84
N ASN A 84 3.90 -7.22 -8.11
CA ASN A 84 4.40 -6.36 -9.16
C ASN A 84 3.78 -6.63 -10.54
N VAL A 85 3.82 -5.60 -11.37
CA VAL A 85 3.39 -5.63 -12.77
C VAL A 85 4.47 -4.99 -13.62
N ASN A 86 4.89 -5.66 -14.69
CA ASN A 86 5.73 -5.03 -15.70
C ASN A 86 4.90 -4.01 -16.49
N PRO A 87 5.26 -2.70 -16.46
CA PRO A 87 4.45 -1.68 -17.10
C PRO A 87 4.43 -1.79 -18.63
N ASP A 88 5.45 -2.39 -19.26
CA ASP A 88 5.56 -2.45 -20.71
C ASP A 88 4.77 -3.64 -21.27
N THR A 89 4.83 -4.79 -20.60
CA THR A 89 4.22 -6.04 -21.08
C THR A 89 2.92 -6.42 -20.39
N GLY A 90 2.61 -5.82 -19.23
CA GLY A 90 1.51 -6.24 -18.37
C GLY A 90 1.75 -7.57 -17.66
N TYR A 91 2.95 -8.14 -17.76
CA TYR A 91 3.30 -9.38 -17.07
C TYR A 91 3.26 -9.19 -15.55
N VAL A 92 2.56 -10.09 -14.87
CA VAL A 92 2.48 -10.17 -13.41
C VAL A 92 3.45 -11.24 -12.95
N SER A 93 4.39 -10.89 -12.08
CA SER A 93 5.27 -11.90 -11.47
C SER A 93 4.51 -12.68 -10.40
N THR A 94 4.79 -13.98 -10.31
CA THR A 94 4.34 -14.85 -9.21
C THR A 94 5.46 -15.18 -8.23
N GLU A 95 6.64 -14.61 -8.43
CA GLU A 95 7.73 -14.67 -7.44
C GLU A 95 7.24 -13.97 -6.17
N ASN A 96 7.35 -14.64 -5.01
CA ASN A 96 6.85 -14.15 -3.72
C ASN A 96 5.34 -13.83 -3.73
N ALA A 97 4.55 -14.56 -4.53
CA ALA A 97 3.10 -14.47 -4.53
C ALA A 97 2.54 -14.78 -3.13
N GLY A 98 1.57 -13.97 -2.69
CA GLY A 98 1.03 -14.03 -1.32
C GLY A 98 1.52 -12.88 -0.42
N ALA A 99 2.31 -11.95 -0.95
CA ALA A 99 2.73 -10.73 -0.26
C ALA A 99 1.53 -9.85 0.15
N ALA A 100 1.11 -9.96 1.41
CA ALA A 100 -0.13 -9.32 1.90
C ALA A 100 0.01 -7.80 2.01
N ASP A 101 1.23 -7.31 2.23
CA ASP A 101 1.59 -5.90 2.25
C ASP A 101 1.18 -5.14 0.96
N SER A 102 1.06 -5.84 -0.16
CA SER A 102 0.59 -5.26 -1.43
C SER A 102 -0.86 -4.77 -1.34
N ASN A 103 -1.75 -5.55 -0.73
CA ASN A 103 -3.13 -5.14 -0.47
C ASN A 103 -3.18 -3.98 0.54
N LEU A 104 -2.35 -4.05 1.59
CA LEU A 104 -2.28 -3.04 2.65
C LEU A 104 -1.86 -1.67 2.08
N TRP A 105 -0.74 -1.63 1.35
CA TRP A 105 -0.25 -0.41 0.72
C TRP A 105 -1.19 0.13 -0.36
N TYR A 106 -1.91 -0.74 -1.07
CA TYR A 106 -2.91 -0.32 -2.05
C TYR A 106 -4.07 0.44 -1.40
N VAL A 107 -4.63 -0.08 -0.29
CA VAL A 107 -5.72 0.58 0.44
C VAL A 107 -5.25 1.91 1.03
N ILE A 108 -4.07 1.92 1.68
CA ILE A 108 -3.46 3.14 2.23
C ILE A 108 -3.18 4.16 1.12
N GLY A 109 -2.70 3.71 -0.05
CA GLY A 109 -2.41 4.57 -1.19
C GLY A 109 -3.65 5.26 -1.77
N HIS A 110 -4.78 4.57 -1.87
CA HIS A 110 -6.06 5.19 -2.26
C HIS A 110 -6.52 6.24 -1.25
N TYR A 111 -6.38 5.95 0.05
CA TYR A 111 -6.67 6.94 1.08
C TYR A 111 -5.76 8.15 0.99
N LEU A 112 -4.45 7.94 0.78
CA LEU A 112 -3.50 9.03 0.59
C LEU A 112 -3.85 9.89 -0.63
N HIS A 113 -4.17 9.28 -1.77
CA HIS A 113 -4.64 10.00 -2.96
C HIS A 113 -5.86 10.86 -2.64
N TYR A 114 -6.86 10.27 -1.97
CA TYR A 114 -8.06 11.00 -1.55
C TYR A 114 -7.72 12.15 -0.60
N GLN A 115 -6.80 11.96 0.35
CA GLN A 115 -6.40 13.04 1.27
C GLN A 115 -5.70 14.20 0.55
N LEU A 116 -4.88 13.91 -0.45
CA LEU A 116 -4.14 14.91 -1.22
C LEU A 116 -5.03 15.68 -2.20
N THR A 117 -5.98 15.00 -2.84
CA THR A 117 -6.73 15.56 -3.99
C THR A 117 -8.19 15.88 -3.67
N LYS A 118 -8.76 15.22 -2.65
CA LYS A 118 -10.20 15.19 -2.36
C LYS A 118 -11.05 14.71 -3.55
N ASP A 119 -10.46 13.97 -4.49
CA ASP A 119 -11.12 13.40 -5.66
C ASP A 119 -12.02 12.22 -5.25
N VAL A 120 -13.28 12.54 -4.91
CA VAL A 120 -14.30 11.56 -4.52
C VAL A 120 -14.69 10.66 -5.69
N ASP A 121 -14.66 11.16 -6.92
CA ASP A 121 -15.11 10.38 -8.08
C ASP A 121 -14.10 9.31 -8.45
N PHE A 122 -12.79 9.60 -8.34
CA PHE A 122 -11.74 8.59 -8.40
C PHE A 122 -11.94 7.52 -7.32
N LEU A 123 -12.17 7.94 -6.08
CA LEU A 123 -12.41 7.00 -4.97
C LEU A 123 -13.63 6.10 -5.23
N ARG A 124 -14.75 6.66 -5.70
CA ARG A 124 -15.96 5.89 -6.09
C ARG A 124 -15.67 4.90 -7.21
N THR A 125 -14.90 5.32 -8.21
CA THR A 125 -14.53 4.49 -9.36
C THR A 125 -13.77 3.24 -8.91
N HIS A 126 -12.88 3.38 -7.94
CA HIS A 126 -12.04 2.31 -7.42
C HIS A 126 -12.61 1.62 -6.16
N TRP A 127 -13.79 2.02 -5.68
CA TRP A 127 -14.35 1.48 -4.44
C TRP A 127 -14.49 -0.04 -4.48
N ARG A 128 -14.94 -0.60 -5.61
CA ARG A 128 -15.10 -2.05 -5.76
C ARG A 128 -13.77 -2.81 -5.63
N THR A 129 -12.67 -2.26 -6.12
CA THR A 129 -11.35 -2.91 -6.02
C THR A 129 -10.77 -2.75 -4.62
N ILE A 130 -10.98 -1.60 -3.98
CA ILE A 130 -10.61 -1.37 -2.56
C ILE A 130 -11.36 -2.34 -1.64
N ASP A 131 -12.68 -2.45 -1.80
CA ASP A 131 -13.55 -3.33 -1.01
C ASP A 131 -13.14 -4.80 -1.10
N ARG A 132 -12.81 -5.26 -2.32
CA ARG A 132 -12.30 -6.63 -2.55
C ARG A 132 -10.89 -6.83 -2.02
N ALA A 133 -10.05 -5.79 -2.00
CA ALA A 133 -8.72 -5.88 -1.40
C ALA A 133 -8.81 -6.08 0.11
N MET A 134 -9.75 -5.39 0.77
CA MET A 134 -10.06 -5.59 2.19
C MET A 134 -10.66 -6.97 2.46
N LEU A 135 -11.63 -7.41 1.65
CA LEU A 135 -12.18 -8.77 1.77
C LEU A 135 -11.09 -9.84 1.66
N TRP A 136 -10.12 -9.66 0.77
CA TRP A 136 -9.00 -10.60 0.64
C TRP A 136 -8.12 -10.61 1.90
N LEU A 137 -7.89 -9.45 2.53
CA LEU A 137 -7.15 -9.36 3.80
C LEU A 137 -7.90 -10.05 4.94
N ASP A 138 -9.22 -9.93 4.98
CA ASP A 138 -10.07 -10.61 5.96
C ASP A 138 -9.91 -12.14 5.91
N TYR A 139 -9.70 -12.70 4.70
CA TYR A 139 -9.39 -14.13 4.53
C TYR A 139 -8.00 -14.54 5.06
N GLN A 140 -7.11 -13.58 5.36
CA GLN A 140 -5.79 -13.88 5.92
C GLN A 140 -5.82 -13.99 7.45
N ASP A 141 -6.95 -13.68 8.10
CA ASP A 141 -7.21 -14.05 9.48
C ASP A 141 -7.77 -15.48 9.52
N MET A 142 -6.86 -16.45 9.37
CA MET A 142 -7.17 -17.87 9.21
C MET A 142 -7.57 -18.54 10.53
N ASN A 143 -7.20 -17.98 11.67
CA ASN A 143 -7.56 -18.49 12.99
C ASN A 143 -8.70 -17.68 13.66
N GLU A 144 -9.23 -16.66 12.96
CA GLU A 144 -10.27 -15.73 13.42
C GLU A 144 -9.87 -14.98 14.71
N CYS A 145 -8.57 -14.67 14.87
CA CYS A 145 -8.06 -13.97 16.04
C CYS A 145 -8.16 -12.45 15.94
N GLY A 146 -8.52 -11.89 14.78
CA GLY A 146 -8.60 -10.47 14.47
C GLY A 146 -7.28 -9.84 14.02
N LEU A 147 -6.29 -10.65 13.67
CA LEU A 147 -4.99 -10.24 13.12
C LEU A 147 -4.70 -11.05 11.86
N LEU A 148 -3.83 -10.53 10.99
CA LEU A 148 -3.43 -11.23 9.78
C LEU A 148 -2.38 -12.30 10.10
N GLU A 149 -2.55 -13.50 9.55
CA GLU A 149 -1.52 -14.53 9.47
C GLU A 149 -0.78 -14.48 8.13
N ILE A 150 0.45 -13.98 8.19
CA ILE A 150 1.30 -13.79 7.02
C ILE A 150 2.06 -15.09 6.73
N PRO A 151 2.08 -15.59 5.48
CA PRO A 151 2.95 -16.71 5.12
C PRO A 151 4.43 -16.33 5.28
N GLU A 152 5.30 -17.31 5.36
CA GLU A 152 6.74 -17.05 5.40
C GLU A 152 7.17 -16.25 4.17
N ALA A 153 7.96 -15.19 4.37
CA ALA A 153 8.36 -14.26 3.31
C ALA A 153 7.17 -13.59 2.58
N GLY A 154 6.02 -13.47 3.25
CA GLY A 154 4.78 -12.89 2.73
C GLY A 154 4.66 -11.37 2.85
N ASP A 155 5.78 -10.67 2.94
CA ASP A 155 5.86 -9.21 3.09
C ASP A 155 7.17 -8.68 2.48
N TRP A 156 7.55 -7.44 2.78
CA TRP A 156 8.79 -6.83 2.29
C TRP A 156 10.08 -7.58 2.64
N MET A 157 10.06 -8.36 3.72
CA MET A 157 11.12 -9.24 4.17
C MET A 157 11.02 -10.60 3.47
N ASP A 158 10.91 -10.56 2.14
CA ASP A 158 10.62 -11.70 1.26
C ASP A 158 11.75 -12.76 1.15
N LEU A 159 12.75 -12.67 2.03
CA LEU A 159 13.84 -13.62 2.20
C LEU A 159 14.07 -14.00 3.69
N MET A 160 13.20 -13.54 4.59
CA MET A 160 13.31 -13.79 6.03
C MET A 160 12.25 -14.79 6.49
N ALA A 161 12.60 -15.58 7.51
CA ALA A 161 11.70 -16.54 8.13
C ALA A 161 10.71 -15.87 9.12
N VAL A 162 10.07 -14.79 8.67
CA VAL A 162 9.04 -14.04 9.41
C VAL A 162 7.67 -14.50 8.90
N ARG A 163 6.77 -14.88 9.81
CA ARG A 163 5.46 -15.46 9.50
C ARG A 163 4.46 -15.32 10.65
N TYR A 164 3.20 -15.65 10.39
CA TYR A 164 2.06 -15.58 11.32
C TYR A 164 1.67 -14.13 11.63
N ASN A 165 1.37 -13.75 12.87
CA ASN A 165 1.04 -12.36 13.22
C ASN A 165 2.30 -11.48 13.23
N VAL A 166 2.73 -11.05 12.05
CA VAL A 166 3.89 -10.17 11.85
C VAL A 166 3.50 -8.74 12.24
N LEU A 167 4.35 -8.08 13.04
CA LEU A 167 4.08 -6.72 13.55
C LEU A 167 3.96 -5.70 12.39
N TYR A 168 4.83 -5.78 11.39
CA TYR A 168 4.81 -4.88 10.23
C TYR A 168 3.45 -4.88 9.54
N ASP A 169 2.99 -6.06 9.14
CA ASP A 169 1.74 -6.25 8.40
C ASP A 169 0.53 -5.88 9.25
N ASN A 170 0.53 -6.23 10.54
CA ASN A 170 -0.60 -5.92 11.40
C ASN A 170 -0.69 -4.43 11.75
N VAL A 171 0.43 -3.71 11.85
CA VAL A 171 0.42 -2.24 11.96
C VAL A 171 -0.08 -1.60 10.67
N LEU A 172 0.35 -2.10 9.50
CA LEU A 172 -0.20 -1.66 8.22
C LEU A 172 -1.68 -2.01 8.06
N TYR A 173 -2.12 -3.15 8.58
CA TYR A 173 -3.52 -3.56 8.60
C TYR A 173 -4.37 -2.61 9.44
N TYR A 174 -3.88 -2.21 10.62
CA TYR A 174 -4.54 -1.18 11.41
C TYR A 174 -4.66 0.14 10.63
N ALA A 175 -3.61 0.60 9.95
CA ALA A 175 -3.65 1.80 9.13
C ALA A 175 -4.62 1.66 7.93
N ALA A 176 -4.65 0.50 7.27
CA ALA A 176 -5.55 0.19 6.17
C ALA A 176 -7.01 0.15 6.63
N MET A 177 -7.28 -0.38 7.82
CA MET A 177 -8.61 -0.41 8.44
C MET A 177 -9.13 1.01 8.73
N LEU A 178 -8.31 1.87 9.36
CA LEU A 178 -8.64 3.28 9.56
C LEU A 178 -8.94 3.98 8.23
N ALA A 179 -8.05 3.81 7.25
CA ALA A 179 -8.20 4.36 5.91
C ALA A 179 -9.49 3.89 5.23
N PHE A 180 -9.81 2.60 5.31
CA PHE A 180 -10.99 2.00 4.72
C PHE A 180 -12.28 2.55 5.33
N GLU A 181 -12.35 2.65 6.67
CA GLU A 181 -13.50 3.20 7.37
C GLU A 181 -13.76 4.67 6.98
N GLU A 182 -12.72 5.51 6.90
CA GLU A 182 -12.85 6.90 6.46
C GLU A 182 -13.33 6.99 5.01
N MET A 183 -12.71 6.24 4.10
CA MET A 183 -13.12 6.22 2.69
C MET A 183 -14.55 5.73 2.51
N ARG A 184 -14.98 4.71 3.27
CA ARG A 184 -16.34 4.15 3.24
C ARG A 184 -17.39 5.20 3.57
N ARG A 185 -17.14 6.06 4.56
CA ARG A 185 -18.05 7.15 4.95
C ARG A 185 -18.23 8.17 3.82
N VAL A 186 -17.19 8.40 3.02
CA VAL A 186 -17.20 9.35 1.90
C VAL A 186 -17.98 8.81 0.70
N VAL A 187 -17.80 7.53 0.36
CA VAL A 187 -18.45 6.95 -0.82
C VAL A 187 -19.93 6.58 -0.60
N ASN A 188 -20.38 6.48 0.67
CA ASN A 188 -21.72 6.05 1.11
C ASN A 188 -22.33 4.94 0.23
N PRO A 189 -21.80 3.70 0.30
CA PRO A 189 -22.17 2.61 -0.57
C PRO A 189 -23.43 1.95 0.01
N GLY A 190 -24.58 2.60 -0.19
CA GLY A 190 -25.81 2.29 0.52
C GLY A 190 -26.45 0.92 0.26
N GLU A 191 -25.74 -0.18 -0.03
CA GLU A 191 -26.24 -1.56 0.22
C GLU A 191 -25.32 -2.76 -0.09
N CYS A 192 -24.08 -2.63 -0.57
CA CYS A 192 -23.25 -3.82 -0.82
C CYS A 192 -21.76 -3.51 -0.77
N GLY A 193 -21.11 -3.82 0.36
CA GLY A 193 -19.67 -3.76 0.52
C GLY A 193 -19.23 -4.68 1.65
N HIS A 194 -17.99 -5.15 1.58
CA HIS A 194 -17.37 -5.91 2.64
C HIS A 194 -17.38 -5.11 3.96
N THR A 195 -17.72 -5.80 5.04
CA THR A 195 -17.58 -5.28 6.40
C THR A 195 -16.61 -6.21 7.10
N PRO A 196 -15.39 -5.73 7.43
CA PRO A 196 -14.42 -6.52 8.17
C PRO A 196 -15.02 -7.06 9.47
N HIS A 197 -14.62 -8.27 9.85
CA HIS A 197 -15.17 -8.92 11.05
C HIS A 197 -14.66 -8.27 12.36
N VAL A 198 -13.49 -7.61 12.32
CA VAL A 198 -12.91 -6.80 13.39
C VAL A 198 -12.69 -5.39 12.86
N ASP A 199 -13.03 -4.38 13.66
CA ASP A 199 -12.84 -2.96 13.32
C ASP A 199 -11.41 -2.49 13.62
N ALA A 200 -11.07 -1.25 13.22
CA ALA A 200 -9.74 -0.72 13.45
C ALA A 200 -9.35 -0.70 14.95
N ALA A 201 -10.30 -0.42 15.84
CA ALA A 201 -10.06 -0.39 17.28
C ALA A 201 -9.73 -1.78 17.84
N GLY A 202 -10.40 -2.82 17.36
CA GLY A 202 -10.14 -4.20 17.74
C GLY A 202 -8.79 -4.72 17.26
N VAL A 203 -8.32 -4.31 16.06
CA VAL A 203 -6.95 -4.59 15.60
C VAL A 203 -5.93 -3.89 16.51
N HIS A 204 -6.14 -2.61 16.81
CA HIS A 204 -5.27 -1.83 17.70
C HIS A 204 -5.16 -2.45 19.09
N GLU A 205 -6.28 -2.87 19.70
CA GLU A 205 -6.28 -3.54 21.00
C GLU A 205 -5.41 -4.80 20.99
N ARG A 206 -5.57 -5.66 19.97
CA ARG A 206 -4.82 -6.93 19.84
C ARG A 206 -3.32 -6.72 19.66
N ILE A 207 -2.91 -5.75 18.84
CA ILE A 207 -1.49 -5.39 18.68
C ILE A 207 -0.89 -5.01 20.04
N ASN A 208 -1.57 -4.14 20.80
CA ASN A 208 -1.08 -3.72 22.11
C ASN A 208 -1.06 -4.86 23.13
N LEU A 209 -2.06 -5.75 23.12
CA LEU A 209 -2.13 -6.88 24.04
C LEU A 209 -1.08 -7.96 23.76
N LEU A 210 -0.77 -8.22 22.49
CA LEU A 210 0.02 -9.39 22.08
C LEU A 210 1.47 -9.06 21.69
N MET A 211 1.73 -7.84 21.24
CA MET A 211 3.03 -7.46 20.64
C MET A 211 3.78 -6.39 21.43
N TRP A 212 3.15 -5.79 22.46
CA TRP A 212 3.86 -4.86 23.34
C TRP A 212 4.68 -5.62 24.38
N ILE A 213 6.00 -5.46 24.33
CA ILE A 213 6.90 -6.04 25.33
C ILE A 213 6.99 -5.07 26.49
N ASP A 214 6.25 -5.35 27.57
CA ASP A 214 6.49 -4.68 28.84
C ASP A 214 7.90 -5.03 29.31
N ARG A 215 8.75 -4.01 29.47
CA ARG A 215 10.03 -4.15 30.16
C ARG A 215 9.74 -4.26 31.65
N CYS A 216 9.48 -5.48 32.12
CA CYS A 216 9.47 -5.81 33.54
C CYS A 216 10.89 -5.83 34.13
#